data_AF-A0A849D4L2-F1
#
_entry.id   AF-A0A849D4L2-F1
#
_cell.length_a   1.000
_cell.length_b   1.000
_cell.length_c   1.000
_cell.angle_alpha   90.00
_cell.angle_beta   90.00
_cell.angle_gamma   90.00
#
_symmetry.space_group_name_H-M   'P 1'
#
loop_
_entity.id
_entity.type
_entity.pdbx_description
1 polymer ?
#
loop_
_entity_poly.entity_id
_entity_poly.type
_entity_poly.pdbx_seq_one_letter_code
_entity_poly.pdbx_strand_id
1 'polypeptide(L)'
;MKTKLHLVLSISIFFFSFYGLSQADYWEKGTPGEAVPQNYLTNEGGEKLPLFTLQETAFQEVLERINSQSLSDITLAFPDTEGGFMQFRVRETPVFAAALSAKYPGIRSFTGYSTGTTAHKIRFSYSHKGLQGMVVNTTGSGPTFIEKVGNEKAVYAVYTRDDLSFRDKEFLCNTQSKAAPDLLPSFPLFDDQILRKYRIAVSTTGEYTTFHGGTVEDALAAINATLTRVNEVFESDLGVTLELVANNDLVVFTDAETDPYSGNLNTEVQNTLTSTIGSLNYDVGHLFQADNNGGNAGFIGSVCKDDQKGSAYSSSLNPQGDQFDIDYVAHELGHQFGANHTWSFESEGTQVQVEPASGSTIMGYAGIVQGNNVQPSSDPYFHYISIFQIANYLEVNSCAQELPLSNNPPVILTLADYFIPKSTAFVLTGSASDPDTTDILTYTWEQIDDGVVTTETFGPENPNGANFRSLPPTTDPSRYFPRLSEVVQGNLTLTNPPINSAWETVSNIEREMNFALTVRDNALGGGQVSSDVMKVEVVNNAGPFAVTSQETTQSYA
;
A
#
# COMPACT_ATOMS: atom_id res chain seq x y z
N MET A 1 19.84 42.93 -48.99
CA MET A 1 20.39 42.34 -47.74
C MET A 1 20.73 40.88 -48.01
N LYS A 2 22.00 40.49 -47.91
CA LYS A 2 22.42 39.08 -48.01
C LYS A 2 22.18 38.44 -46.64
N THR A 3 21.07 37.74 -46.47
CA THR A 3 20.79 36.95 -45.27
C THR A 3 21.83 35.83 -45.17
N LYS A 4 22.61 35.82 -44.08
CA LYS A 4 23.65 34.82 -43.83
C LYS A 4 22.99 33.48 -43.50
N LEU A 5 22.82 32.65 -44.52
CA LEU A 5 22.18 31.33 -44.47
C LEU A 5 22.75 30.42 -43.36
N HIS A 6 24.02 30.61 -43.00
CA HIS A 6 24.69 29.87 -41.92
C HIS A 6 24.03 30.06 -40.54
N LEU A 7 23.47 31.25 -40.24
CA LEU A 7 22.86 31.48 -38.92
C LEU A 7 21.52 30.76 -38.77
N VAL A 8 20.76 30.65 -39.88
CA VAL A 8 19.47 29.94 -39.90
C VAL A 8 19.69 28.44 -39.73
N LEU A 9 20.69 27.87 -40.43
CA LEU A 9 20.99 26.44 -40.32
C LEU A 9 21.48 26.05 -38.92
N SER A 10 22.33 26.89 -38.30
CA SER A 10 22.82 26.63 -36.93
C SER A 10 21.71 26.72 -35.88
N ILE A 11 20.78 27.67 -36.02
CA ILE A 11 19.62 27.79 -35.13
C ILE A 11 18.68 26.59 -35.32
N SER A 12 18.40 26.17 -36.56
CA SER A 12 17.59 24.98 -36.83
C SER A 12 18.23 23.70 -36.29
N ILE A 13 19.54 23.51 -36.45
CA ILE A 13 20.27 22.35 -35.88
C ILE A 13 20.21 22.40 -34.35
N PHE A 14 20.37 23.58 -33.73
CA PHE A 14 20.27 23.75 -32.29
C PHE A 14 18.86 23.40 -31.78
N PHE A 15 17.81 23.85 -32.46
CA PHE A 15 16.43 23.46 -32.14
C PHE A 15 16.18 21.96 -32.37
N PHE A 16 16.69 21.35 -33.46
CA PHE A 16 16.57 19.90 -33.68
C PHE A 16 17.33 19.06 -32.64
N SER A 17 18.47 19.53 -32.12
CA SER A 17 19.16 18.85 -31.02
C SER A 17 18.42 18.91 -29.68
N PHE A 18 17.51 19.87 -29.48
CA PHE A 18 16.62 19.91 -28.31
C PHE A 18 15.36 19.04 -28.46
N TYR A 19 14.97 18.67 -29.69
CA TYR A 19 13.86 17.72 -29.92
C TYR A 19 14.29 16.25 -29.76
N GLY A 20 15.60 15.94 -29.73
CA GLY A 20 16.10 14.57 -29.69
C GLY A 20 16.24 13.93 -28.31
N LEU A 21 15.89 14.61 -27.21
CA LEU A 21 16.12 14.13 -25.84
C LEU A 21 14.91 14.24 -24.91
N SER A 22 13.69 14.34 -25.44
CA SER A 22 12.49 14.38 -24.60
C SER A 22 11.22 14.02 -25.36
N GLN A 23 11.02 12.73 -25.66
CA GLN A 23 9.68 12.15 -25.84
C GLN A 23 9.70 10.74 -25.25
N ALA A 24 8.79 10.47 -24.32
CA ALA A 24 8.40 9.11 -24.01
C ALA A 24 7.61 8.62 -25.24
N ASP A 25 8.28 7.95 -26.19
CA ASP A 25 7.75 7.63 -27.54
C ASP A 25 6.43 6.82 -27.54
N TYR A 26 5.94 6.40 -26.38
CA TYR A 26 4.71 5.62 -26.21
C TYR A 26 3.64 6.28 -25.32
N TRP A 27 3.88 7.44 -24.69
CA TRP A 27 2.86 8.15 -23.92
C TRP A 27 2.48 9.48 -24.56
N GLU A 28 1.18 9.73 -24.64
CA GLU A 28 0.63 11.02 -25.07
C GLU A 28 -0.33 11.55 -24.01
N LYS A 29 -0.30 12.87 -23.73
CA LYS A 29 -1.33 13.48 -22.86
C LYS A 29 -2.69 13.30 -23.53
N GLY A 30 -3.61 12.67 -22.82
CA GLY A 30 -4.95 12.38 -23.28
C GLY A 30 -5.86 13.61 -23.14
N THR A 31 -6.82 13.74 -24.07
CA THR A 31 -8.01 14.55 -23.84
C THR A 31 -9.17 13.63 -23.46
N PRO A 32 -10.01 13.98 -22.47
CA PRO A 32 -11.17 13.15 -22.11
C PRO A 32 -12.05 12.91 -23.33
N GLY A 33 -12.16 11.65 -23.74
CA GLY A 33 -13.17 11.23 -24.72
C GLY A 33 -14.51 10.96 -24.03
N GLU A 34 -15.59 10.83 -24.81
CA GLU A 34 -16.94 10.55 -24.28
C GLU A 34 -17.07 9.20 -23.53
N ALA A 35 -16.08 8.31 -23.67
CA ALA A 35 -16.09 6.94 -23.11
C ALA A 35 -15.36 6.77 -21.76
N VAL A 36 -14.82 7.85 -21.17
CA VAL A 36 -14.20 7.78 -19.83
C VAL A 36 -15.30 7.92 -18.77
N PRO A 37 -15.44 6.98 -17.81
CA PRO A 37 -16.46 7.08 -16.77
C PRO A 37 -16.28 8.35 -15.91
N GLN A 38 -17.39 8.98 -15.49
CA GLN A 38 -17.39 10.27 -14.79
C GLN A 38 -16.56 10.28 -13.50
N ASN A 39 -16.51 9.17 -12.78
CA ASN A 39 -15.70 9.00 -11.57
C ASN A 39 -14.18 9.04 -11.83
N TYR A 40 -13.74 8.89 -13.09
CA TYR A 40 -12.35 9.09 -13.51
C TYR A 40 -12.14 10.43 -14.23
N LEU A 41 -13.17 11.26 -14.34
CA LEU A 41 -13.10 12.57 -14.98
C LEU A 41 -12.82 13.69 -13.99
N THR A 42 -13.21 13.52 -12.72
CA THR A 42 -13.06 14.54 -11.68
C THR A 42 -12.76 13.93 -10.33
N ASN A 43 -11.92 14.60 -9.54
CA ASN A 43 -11.71 14.25 -8.14
C ASN A 43 -12.85 14.75 -7.24
N GLU A 44 -12.81 14.43 -5.93
CA GLU A 44 -13.80 14.93 -4.95
C GLU A 44 -13.93 16.47 -4.93
N GLY A 45 -12.87 17.20 -5.30
CA GLY A 45 -12.85 18.66 -5.44
C GLY A 45 -13.41 19.19 -6.77
N GLY A 46 -13.76 18.31 -7.72
CA GLY A 46 -14.22 18.68 -9.06
C GLY A 46 -13.11 19.00 -10.06
N GLU A 47 -11.83 18.79 -9.71
CA GLU A 47 -10.69 18.96 -10.60
C GLU A 47 -10.50 17.74 -11.50
N LYS A 48 -10.05 17.95 -12.74
CA LYS A 48 -9.91 16.86 -13.71
C LYS A 48 -8.67 16.02 -13.40
N LEU A 49 -8.86 14.70 -13.33
CA LEU A 49 -7.73 13.77 -13.24
C LEU A 49 -6.84 13.84 -14.50
N PRO A 50 -5.52 13.75 -14.36
CA PRO A 50 -4.61 13.58 -15.48
C PRO A 50 -4.92 12.31 -16.27
N LEU A 51 -5.16 12.46 -17.57
CA LEU A 51 -5.41 11.36 -18.49
C LEU A 51 -4.28 11.26 -19.52
N PHE A 52 -3.89 10.03 -19.85
CA PHE A 52 -2.82 9.73 -20.79
C PHE A 52 -3.22 8.60 -21.73
N THR A 53 -2.73 8.62 -22.96
CA THR A 53 -2.89 7.52 -23.92
C THR A 53 -1.58 6.77 -24.06
N LEU A 54 -1.61 5.44 -23.93
CA LEU A 54 -0.47 4.56 -24.16
C LEU A 54 -0.51 3.99 -25.58
N GLN A 55 0.60 4.08 -26.32
CA GLN A 55 0.81 3.29 -27.52
C GLN A 55 1.25 1.87 -27.12
N GLU A 56 0.26 1.01 -26.83
CA GLU A 56 0.48 -0.34 -26.27
C GLU A 56 1.48 -1.19 -27.07
N THR A 57 1.45 -1.15 -28.41
CA THR A 57 2.42 -1.88 -29.24
C THR A 57 3.86 -1.39 -29.03
N ALA A 58 4.07 -0.08 -29.06
CA ALA A 58 5.40 0.51 -28.87
C ALA A 58 5.92 0.23 -27.45
N PHE A 59 5.04 0.29 -26.44
CA PHE A 59 5.40 -0.04 -25.07
C PHE A 59 5.76 -1.51 -24.90
N GLN A 60 5.00 -2.43 -25.50
CA GLN A 60 5.28 -3.86 -25.47
C GLN A 60 6.64 -4.21 -26.10
N GLU A 61 6.99 -3.62 -27.24
CA GLU A 61 8.31 -3.80 -27.88
C GLU A 61 9.47 -3.36 -26.96
N VAL A 62 9.24 -2.36 -26.10
CA VAL A 62 10.23 -1.96 -25.10
C VAL A 62 10.32 -3.00 -23.99
N LEU A 63 9.18 -3.50 -23.49
CA LEU A 63 9.14 -4.51 -22.43
C LEU A 63 9.79 -5.84 -22.85
N GLU A 64 9.70 -6.24 -24.11
CA GLU A 64 10.34 -7.48 -24.61
C GLU A 64 11.87 -7.49 -24.47
N ARG A 65 12.48 -6.31 -24.30
CA ARG A 65 13.93 -6.16 -24.10
C ARG A 65 14.34 -6.20 -22.62
N ILE A 66 13.38 -6.23 -21.71
CA ILE A 66 13.58 -6.26 -20.26
C ILE A 66 13.42 -7.70 -19.77
N ASN A 67 14.32 -8.14 -18.88
CA ASN A 67 14.30 -9.47 -18.28
C ASN A 67 14.45 -9.37 -16.75
N SER A 68 14.50 -10.53 -16.08
CA SER A 68 14.53 -10.63 -14.61
C SER A 68 15.93 -10.70 -13.98
N GLN A 69 17.01 -10.79 -14.77
CA GLN A 69 18.36 -11.03 -14.23
C GLN A 69 18.97 -9.80 -13.55
N SER A 70 18.69 -8.61 -14.07
CA SER A 70 19.19 -7.35 -13.51
C SER A 70 18.24 -6.20 -13.87
N LEU A 71 18.40 -5.05 -13.19
CA LEU A 71 17.85 -3.81 -13.69
C LEU A 71 18.29 -3.60 -15.14
N SER A 72 17.34 -3.26 -15.99
CA SER A 72 17.64 -2.97 -17.38
C SER A 72 18.35 -1.63 -17.50
N ASP A 73 19.22 -1.52 -18.51
CA ASP A 73 19.77 -0.23 -18.94
C ASP A 73 18.71 0.65 -19.62
N ILE A 74 17.51 0.11 -19.85
CA ILE A 74 16.38 0.77 -20.47
C ILE A 74 15.64 1.58 -19.40
N THR A 75 15.44 2.87 -19.69
CA THR A 75 14.65 3.75 -18.83
C THR A 75 13.25 3.90 -19.42
N LEU A 76 12.24 3.62 -18.62
CA LEU A 76 10.83 3.80 -18.95
C LEU A 76 10.29 5.07 -18.31
N ALA A 77 9.59 5.89 -19.08
CA ALA A 77 8.78 6.99 -18.58
C ALA A 77 7.37 6.54 -18.20
N PHE A 78 6.87 7.04 -17.06
CA PHE A 78 5.51 6.86 -16.56
C PHE A 78 4.92 8.22 -16.18
N PRO A 79 3.62 8.43 -16.42
CA PRO A 79 2.98 9.69 -16.08
C PRO A 79 2.88 9.92 -14.56
N ASP A 80 2.80 11.18 -14.15
CA ASP A 80 2.59 11.60 -12.76
C ASP A 80 1.30 12.42 -12.57
N THR A 81 0.96 12.73 -11.32
CA THR A 81 -0.26 13.48 -10.96
C THR A 81 -0.23 14.95 -11.36
N GLU A 82 0.95 15.52 -11.63
CA GLU A 82 1.12 16.90 -12.12
C GLU A 82 1.00 16.99 -13.65
N GLY A 83 0.79 15.86 -14.31
CA GLY A 83 0.75 15.78 -15.76
C GLY A 83 2.15 15.67 -16.40
N GLY A 84 3.21 15.46 -15.62
CA GLY A 84 4.57 15.23 -16.07
C GLY A 84 4.84 13.75 -16.36
N PHE A 85 6.13 13.41 -16.42
CA PHE A 85 6.62 12.05 -16.57
C PHE A 85 7.82 11.80 -15.65
N MET A 86 7.79 10.69 -14.94
CA MET A 86 8.90 10.16 -14.15
C MET A 86 9.59 9.02 -14.88
N GLN A 87 10.92 8.99 -14.80
CA GLN A 87 11.76 8.01 -15.49
C GLN A 87 12.25 6.93 -14.52
N PHE A 88 12.08 5.66 -14.89
CA PHE A 88 12.43 4.51 -14.06
C PHE A 88 13.30 3.51 -14.82
N ARG A 89 14.33 2.98 -14.15
CA ARG A 89 14.97 1.73 -14.57
C ARG A 89 14.18 0.56 -14.00
N VAL A 90 13.81 -0.37 -14.86
CA VAL A 90 12.92 -1.48 -14.49
C VAL A 90 13.60 -2.82 -14.71
N ARG A 91 13.16 -3.82 -13.93
CA ARG A 91 13.42 -5.24 -14.19
C ARG A 91 12.11 -6.01 -14.14
N GLU A 92 12.08 -7.15 -14.79
CA GLU A 92 10.96 -8.07 -14.65
C GLU A 92 11.02 -8.77 -13.28
N THR A 93 9.88 -8.81 -12.60
CA THR A 93 9.67 -9.45 -11.30
C THR A 93 8.40 -10.29 -11.41
N PRO A 94 8.47 -11.47 -12.04
CA PRO A 94 7.29 -12.27 -12.32
C PRO A 94 6.56 -12.66 -11.04
N VAL A 95 5.26 -12.37 -10.99
CA VAL A 95 4.36 -12.93 -9.98
C VAL A 95 4.06 -14.40 -10.27
N PHE A 96 4.03 -14.79 -11.55
CA PHE A 96 3.75 -16.17 -11.93
C PHE A 96 4.97 -17.07 -11.71
N ALA A 97 4.74 -18.29 -11.21
CA ALA A 97 5.73 -19.35 -11.29
C ALA A 97 6.12 -19.61 -12.76
N ALA A 98 7.38 -19.98 -13.00
CA ALA A 98 7.97 -20.04 -14.34
C ALA A 98 7.16 -20.88 -15.36
N ALA A 99 6.54 -21.98 -14.92
CA ALA A 99 5.72 -22.82 -15.80
C ALA A 99 4.41 -22.13 -16.23
N LEU A 100 3.80 -21.34 -15.35
CA LEU A 100 2.61 -20.56 -15.66
C LEU A 100 2.96 -19.38 -16.58
N SER A 101 4.08 -18.68 -16.32
CA SER A 101 4.61 -17.65 -17.22
C SER A 101 4.88 -18.20 -18.63
N ALA A 102 5.40 -19.42 -18.75
CA ALA A 102 5.62 -20.04 -20.05
C ALA A 102 4.33 -20.36 -20.81
N LYS A 103 3.23 -20.63 -20.08
CA LYS A 103 1.89 -20.87 -20.67
C LYS A 103 1.19 -19.57 -21.06
N TYR A 104 1.41 -18.48 -20.31
CA TYR A 104 0.81 -17.17 -20.51
C TYR A 104 1.87 -16.06 -20.59
N PRO A 105 2.75 -16.06 -21.61
CA PRO A 105 3.90 -15.14 -21.70
C PRO A 105 3.53 -13.67 -21.90
N GLY A 106 2.27 -13.39 -22.26
CA GLY A 106 1.74 -12.03 -22.40
C GLY A 106 1.44 -11.35 -21.06
N ILE A 107 1.40 -12.08 -19.94
CA ILE A 107 1.09 -11.55 -18.61
C ILE A 107 2.40 -11.40 -17.82
N ARG A 108 2.78 -10.15 -17.54
CA ARG A 108 4.09 -9.82 -16.96
C ARG A 108 3.96 -8.80 -15.83
N SER A 109 4.99 -8.75 -15.00
CA SER A 109 5.06 -7.89 -13.82
C SER A 109 6.48 -7.39 -13.61
N PHE A 110 6.61 -6.15 -13.15
CA PHE A 110 7.87 -5.41 -13.13
C PHE A 110 7.98 -4.52 -11.89
N THR A 111 9.21 -4.33 -11.44
CA THR A 111 9.59 -3.35 -10.42
C THR A 111 10.64 -2.42 -11.01
N GLY A 112 10.62 -1.14 -10.62
CA GLY A 112 11.62 -0.18 -11.02
C GLY A 112 11.83 0.95 -10.04
N TYR A 113 12.87 1.73 -10.32
CA TYR A 113 13.34 2.81 -9.46
C TYR A 113 13.65 4.04 -10.30
N SER A 114 13.28 5.20 -9.77
CA SER A 114 13.46 6.46 -10.48
C SER A 114 14.92 6.75 -10.74
N THR A 115 15.22 7.25 -11.93
CA THR A 115 16.55 7.76 -12.28
C THR A 115 16.63 9.23 -11.86
N GLY A 116 17.25 9.53 -10.71
CA GLY A 116 17.36 10.91 -10.22
C GLY A 116 17.67 11.02 -8.73
N THR A 117 17.50 12.22 -8.16
CA THR A 117 17.68 12.51 -6.73
C THR A 117 16.42 12.25 -5.89
N THR A 118 15.28 11.98 -6.53
CA THR A 118 14.03 11.60 -5.85
C THR A 118 13.91 10.08 -5.87
N ALA A 119 13.56 9.46 -4.74
CA ALA A 119 13.31 8.03 -4.69
C ALA A 119 11.84 7.71 -4.83
N HIS A 120 11.49 7.33 -6.05
CA HIS A 120 10.23 6.69 -6.34
C HIS A 120 10.52 5.24 -6.70
N LYS A 121 9.68 4.35 -6.18
CA LYS A 121 9.56 3.00 -6.70
C LYS A 121 8.35 2.93 -7.60
N ILE A 122 8.42 2.10 -8.62
CA ILE A 122 7.24 1.72 -9.39
C ILE A 122 7.11 0.20 -9.37
N ARG A 123 5.89 -0.26 -9.17
CA ARG A 123 5.51 -1.64 -9.44
C ARG A 123 4.34 -1.65 -10.40
N PHE A 124 4.45 -2.44 -11.47
CA PHE A 124 3.40 -2.47 -12.47
C PHE A 124 3.27 -3.83 -13.15
N SER A 125 2.05 -4.17 -13.54
CA SER A 125 1.73 -5.29 -14.39
C SER A 125 1.41 -4.83 -15.81
N TYR A 126 1.69 -5.69 -16.79
CA TYR A 126 1.29 -5.48 -18.18
C TYR A 126 0.75 -6.78 -18.76
N SER A 127 -0.41 -6.69 -19.44
CA SER A 127 -1.04 -7.80 -20.15
C SER A 127 -1.86 -7.30 -21.34
N HIS A 128 -2.60 -8.20 -22.02
CA HIS A 128 -3.58 -7.80 -23.04
C HIS A 128 -4.70 -6.91 -22.49
N LYS A 129 -4.91 -6.87 -21.16
CA LYS A 129 -5.84 -5.93 -20.51
C LYS A 129 -5.25 -4.52 -20.37
N GLY A 130 -3.92 -4.36 -20.50
CA GLY A 130 -3.21 -3.10 -20.39
C GLY A 130 -2.28 -3.03 -19.19
N LEU A 131 -1.89 -1.81 -18.82
CA LEU A 131 -1.01 -1.53 -17.69
C LEU A 131 -1.81 -1.28 -16.40
N GLN A 132 -1.33 -1.78 -15.27
CA GLN A 132 -1.73 -1.28 -13.95
C GLN A 132 -0.47 -0.99 -13.15
N GLY A 133 -0.37 0.22 -12.60
CA GLY A 133 0.83 0.69 -11.92
C GLY A 133 0.55 1.29 -10.55
N MET A 134 1.54 1.18 -9.68
CA MET A 134 1.63 1.86 -8.40
C MET A 134 3.01 2.50 -8.30
N VAL A 135 3.04 3.82 -8.12
CA VAL A 135 4.27 4.57 -7.82
C VAL A 135 4.26 4.92 -6.34
N VAL A 136 5.25 4.41 -5.61
CA VAL A 136 5.48 4.73 -4.21
C VAL A 136 6.44 5.91 -4.15
N ASN A 137 6.00 7.01 -3.54
CA ASN A 137 6.87 8.13 -3.23
C ASN A 137 7.48 7.94 -1.84
N THR A 138 8.80 7.76 -1.77
CA THR A 138 9.50 7.66 -0.47
C THR A 138 9.64 9.01 0.23
N THR A 139 9.39 10.14 -0.43
CA THR A 139 9.58 11.50 0.11
C THR A 139 8.30 12.12 0.69
N GLY A 140 7.24 11.35 0.92
CA GLY A 140 6.12 11.73 1.79
C GLY A 140 4.79 12.12 1.14
N SER A 141 4.64 12.07 -0.19
CA SER A 141 3.30 12.05 -0.78
C SER A 141 2.76 10.61 -0.79
N GLY A 142 1.46 10.42 -0.61
CA GLY A 142 0.83 9.10 -0.78
C GLY A 142 1.15 8.49 -2.16
N PRO A 143 0.96 7.17 -2.32
CA PRO A 143 1.24 6.51 -3.59
C PRO A 143 0.29 6.99 -4.68
N THR A 144 0.79 6.94 -5.91
CA THR A 144 0.04 7.27 -7.12
C THR A 144 -0.26 6.00 -7.91
N PHE A 145 -1.45 5.93 -8.49
CA PHE A 145 -1.94 4.79 -9.24
C PHE A 145 -2.07 5.16 -10.71
N ILE A 146 -1.76 4.21 -11.59
CA ILE A 146 -1.92 4.32 -13.04
C ILE A 146 -2.84 3.20 -13.47
N GLU A 147 -4.07 3.53 -13.87
CA GLU A 147 -5.10 2.55 -14.21
C GLU A 147 -5.73 2.84 -15.55
N LYS A 148 -6.01 1.79 -16.31
CA LYS A 148 -6.73 1.91 -17.57
C LYS A 148 -8.19 2.29 -17.31
N VAL A 149 -8.70 3.27 -18.03
CA VAL A 149 -10.07 3.76 -17.90
C VAL A 149 -10.85 3.60 -19.20
N GLY A 150 -12.04 3.01 -19.10
CA GLY A 150 -12.90 2.69 -20.24
C GLY A 150 -12.46 1.45 -21.02
N ASN A 151 -13.27 1.05 -22.00
CA ASN A 151 -13.16 -0.28 -22.64
C ASN A 151 -12.52 -0.26 -24.04
N GLU A 152 -12.42 0.88 -24.71
CA GLU A 152 -12.09 0.93 -26.16
C GLU A 152 -10.75 1.58 -26.51
N LYS A 153 -10.16 2.37 -25.60
CA LYS A 153 -8.88 3.04 -25.83
C LYS A 153 -7.92 2.76 -24.68
N ALA A 154 -6.63 2.73 -25.00
CA ALA A 154 -5.53 2.64 -24.03
C ALA A 154 -5.36 3.97 -23.27
N VAL A 155 -6.44 4.46 -22.65
CA VAL A 155 -6.46 5.68 -21.84
C VAL A 155 -6.25 5.28 -20.39
N TYR A 156 -5.38 6.01 -19.70
CA TYR A 156 -4.98 5.75 -18.33
C TYR A 156 -5.22 7.01 -17.49
N ALA A 157 -5.80 6.82 -16.32
CA ALA A 157 -5.90 7.85 -15.29
C ALA A 157 -4.74 7.71 -14.31
N VAL A 158 -4.22 8.86 -13.87
CA VAL A 158 -3.20 8.94 -12.82
C VAL A 158 -3.79 9.66 -11.63
N TYR A 159 -3.81 9.02 -10.48
CA TYR A 159 -4.53 9.54 -9.31
C TYR A 159 -3.90 9.08 -7.99
N THR A 160 -4.17 9.82 -6.93
CA THR A 160 -3.98 9.35 -5.55
C THR A 160 -5.30 8.82 -4.99
N ARG A 161 -5.24 8.02 -3.93
CA ARG A 161 -6.45 7.41 -3.36
C ARG A 161 -7.47 8.45 -2.88
N ASP A 162 -7.01 9.59 -2.39
CA ASP A 162 -7.88 10.69 -1.96
C ASP A 162 -8.60 11.39 -3.11
N ASP A 163 -8.14 11.22 -4.36
CA ASP A 163 -8.75 11.89 -5.50
C ASP A 163 -10.08 11.23 -5.93
N LEU A 164 -10.31 9.94 -5.69
CA LEU A 164 -11.46 9.25 -6.29
C LEU A 164 -12.79 9.57 -5.58
N SER A 165 -13.74 10.16 -6.32
CA SER A 165 -15.04 10.60 -5.80
C SER A 165 -16.08 9.48 -5.58
N PHE A 166 -15.82 8.28 -6.11
CA PHE A 166 -16.68 7.12 -5.96
C PHE A 166 -15.83 5.95 -5.50
N ARG A 167 -16.12 5.47 -4.29
CA ARG A 167 -15.58 4.24 -3.72
C ARG A 167 -16.75 3.41 -3.24
N ASP A 168 -16.66 2.11 -3.41
CA ASP A 168 -17.67 1.20 -2.87
C ASP A 168 -17.53 1.21 -1.34
N LYS A 169 -18.59 1.57 -0.60
CA LYS A 169 -18.50 1.92 0.85
C LYS A 169 -18.91 0.78 1.77
N GLU A 170 -19.16 -0.42 1.22
CA GLU A 170 -19.79 -1.53 1.93
C GLU A 170 -18.89 -2.77 1.99
N PHE A 171 -17.58 -2.61 2.20
CA PHE A 171 -16.76 -3.77 2.58
C PHE A 171 -17.16 -4.27 3.97
N LEU A 172 -17.31 -5.58 4.11
CA LEU A 172 -17.52 -6.26 5.40
C LEU A 172 -16.57 -7.45 5.51
N CYS A 173 -15.58 -7.34 6.39
CA CYS A 173 -14.75 -8.48 6.78
C CYS A 173 -15.47 -9.29 7.87
N ASN A 174 -15.59 -10.60 7.65
CA ASN A 174 -16.22 -11.55 8.58
C ASN A 174 -15.18 -12.40 9.34
N THR A 175 -13.89 -12.08 9.21
CA THR A 175 -12.79 -12.78 9.90
C THR A 175 -12.95 -12.61 11.40
N GLN A 176 -12.89 -13.73 12.14
CA GLN A 176 -12.97 -13.68 13.60
C GLN A 176 -11.60 -13.32 14.19
N SER A 177 -11.62 -12.39 15.15
CA SER A 177 -10.42 -11.96 15.85
C SER A 177 -9.75 -13.10 16.63
N LYS A 178 -8.47 -12.91 16.94
CA LYS A 178 -7.64 -13.87 17.67
C LYS A 178 -6.80 -13.14 18.70
N ALA A 179 -6.55 -13.76 19.84
CA ALA A 179 -5.63 -13.23 20.85
C ALA A 179 -4.29 -12.83 20.21
N ALA A 180 -3.91 -11.56 20.39
CA ALA A 180 -2.63 -11.05 19.91
C ALA A 180 -1.48 -11.50 20.84
N PRO A 181 -0.25 -11.63 20.33
CA PRO A 181 0.94 -11.80 21.15
C PRO A 181 1.19 -10.56 22.03
N ASP A 182 1.79 -10.78 23.20
CA ASP A 182 2.22 -9.69 24.08
C ASP A 182 3.27 -8.81 23.38
N LEU A 183 3.14 -7.49 23.49
CA LEU A 183 4.13 -6.56 22.94
C LEU A 183 5.46 -6.67 23.67
N LEU A 184 6.51 -6.93 22.90
CA LEU A 184 7.88 -7.03 23.40
C LEU A 184 8.63 -5.75 23.05
N PRO A 185 9.30 -5.07 24.02
CA PRO A 185 10.01 -3.81 23.77
C PRO A 185 11.17 -3.88 22.77
N SER A 186 11.64 -5.07 22.42
CA SER A 186 12.77 -5.28 21.51
C SER A 186 12.55 -6.57 20.71
N PHE A 187 11.61 -6.51 19.78
CA PHE A 187 11.33 -7.61 18.86
C PHE A 187 11.87 -7.26 17.46
N PRO A 188 12.73 -8.12 16.86
CA PRO A 188 13.16 -7.92 15.48
C PRO A 188 11.94 -8.06 14.56
N LEU A 189 11.75 -7.11 13.64
CA LEU A 189 10.67 -7.20 12.65
C LEU A 189 11.13 -8.05 11.46
N PHE A 190 11.58 -7.40 10.39
CA PHE A 190 12.07 -8.06 9.17
C PHE A 190 13.48 -7.53 8.87
N ASP A 191 14.42 -7.84 9.76
CA ASP A 191 15.82 -7.39 9.75
C ASP A 191 16.83 -8.54 9.59
N ASP A 192 16.36 -9.70 9.12
CA ASP A 192 17.12 -10.95 9.04
C ASP A 192 17.80 -11.21 7.69
N GLN A 193 17.74 -10.24 6.77
CA GLN A 193 18.26 -10.30 5.41
C GLN A 193 17.64 -11.41 4.57
N ILE A 194 16.36 -11.72 4.79
CA ILE A 194 15.63 -12.76 4.06
C ILE A 194 14.38 -12.17 3.39
N LEU A 195 14.25 -12.36 2.08
CA LEU A 195 12.98 -12.26 1.38
C LEU A 195 12.29 -13.63 1.41
N ARG A 196 11.15 -13.72 2.07
CA ARG A 196 10.35 -14.94 2.18
C ARG A 196 9.41 -15.04 0.99
N LYS A 197 9.66 -15.98 0.09
CA LYS A 197 8.76 -16.27 -1.03
C LYS A 197 7.73 -17.32 -0.63
N TYR A 198 6.45 -16.98 -0.71
CA TYR A 198 5.33 -17.90 -0.50
C TYR A 198 4.62 -18.19 -1.83
N ARG A 199 4.29 -19.46 -2.05
CA ARG A 199 3.46 -19.87 -3.19
C ARG A 199 2.00 -19.63 -2.86
N ILE A 200 1.35 -18.76 -3.63
CA ILE A 200 -0.08 -18.50 -3.50
C ILE A 200 -0.87 -19.24 -4.58
N ALA A 201 -1.96 -19.89 -4.17
CA ALA A 201 -2.96 -20.41 -5.09
C ALA A 201 -4.22 -19.55 -5.01
N VAL A 202 -4.60 -18.92 -6.13
CA VAL A 202 -5.78 -18.06 -6.22
C VAL A 202 -6.83 -18.74 -7.09
N SER A 203 -7.92 -19.15 -6.46
CA SER A 203 -9.10 -19.64 -7.18
C SER A 203 -10.02 -18.49 -7.56
N THR A 204 -10.86 -18.65 -8.58
CA THR A 204 -11.84 -17.63 -8.98
C THR A 204 -13.22 -18.22 -9.23
N THR A 205 -14.28 -17.52 -8.85
CA THR A 205 -15.64 -17.91 -9.29
C THR A 205 -15.82 -17.64 -10.80
N GLY A 206 -16.84 -18.25 -11.41
CA GLY A 206 -17.23 -18.00 -12.79
C GLY A 206 -17.64 -16.55 -13.03
N GLU A 207 -18.26 -15.89 -12.05
CA GLU A 207 -18.62 -14.46 -12.09
C GLU A 207 -17.38 -13.58 -12.12
N TYR A 208 -16.36 -13.87 -11.30
CA TYR A 208 -15.10 -13.11 -11.32
C TYR A 208 -14.44 -13.20 -12.70
N THR A 209 -14.36 -14.41 -13.25
CA THR A 209 -13.80 -14.62 -14.57
C THR A 209 -14.61 -13.90 -15.65
N THR A 210 -15.94 -13.95 -15.57
CA THR A 210 -16.85 -13.23 -16.48
C THR A 210 -16.64 -11.72 -16.41
N PHE A 211 -16.54 -11.15 -15.20
CA PHE A 211 -16.26 -9.73 -14.99
C PHE A 211 -14.98 -9.29 -15.71
N HIS A 212 -13.95 -10.14 -15.71
CA HIS A 212 -12.68 -9.83 -16.33
C HIS A 212 -12.59 -10.11 -17.83
N GLY A 213 -13.59 -10.75 -18.45
CA GLY A 213 -13.60 -11.02 -19.90
C GLY A 213 -14.04 -12.44 -20.28
N GLY A 214 -14.19 -13.32 -19.30
CA GLY A 214 -14.78 -14.66 -19.44
C GLY A 214 -13.78 -15.76 -19.78
N THR A 215 -12.49 -15.46 -19.95
CA THR A 215 -11.47 -16.49 -20.21
C THR A 215 -10.52 -16.68 -19.02
N VAL A 216 -9.88 -17.84 -18.97
CA VAL A 216 -8.84 -18.11 -17.96
C VAL A 216 -7.70 -17.10 -18.04
N GLU A 217 -7.29 -16.71 -19.26
CA GLU A 217 -6.23 -15.72 -19.46
C GLU A 217 -6.62 -14.33 -18.94
N ASP A 218 -7.88 -13.93 -19.09
CA ASP A 218 -8.39 -12.67 -18.56
C ASP A 218 -8.34 -12.62 -17.02
N ALA A 219 -8.80 -13.69 -16.36
CA ALA A 219 -8.77 -13.79 -14.91
C ALA A 219 -7.32 -13.85 -14.39
N LEU A 220 -6.44 -14.61 -15.05
CA LEU A 220 -5.01 -14.65 -14.71
C LEU A 220 -4.34 -13.28 -14.85
N ALA A 221 -4.69 -12.51 -15.88
CA ALA A 221 -4.17 -11.15 -16.05
C ALA A 221 -4.60 -10.23 -14.90
N ALA A 222 -5.84 -10.37 -14.41
CA ALA A 222 -6.33 -9.63 -13.25
C ALA A 222 -5.66 -10.07 -11.94
N ILE A 223 -5.54 -11.39 -11.69
CA ILE A 223 -4.82 -11.94 -10.53
C ILE A 223 -3.37 -11.44 -10.50
N ASN A 224 -2.68 -11.44 -11.64
CA ASN A 224 -1.31 -10.93 -11.74
C ASN A 224 -1.26 -9.44 -11.35
N ALA A 225 -2.21 -8.63 -11.78
CA ALA A 225 -2.23 -7.21 -11.47
C ALA A 225 -2.43 -6.95 -9.97
N THR A 226 -3.41 -7.63 -9.35
CA THR A 226 -3.66 -7.58 -7.91
C THR A 226 -2.43 -8.00 -7.11
N LEU A 227 -1.88 -9.19 -7.38
CA LEU A 227 -0.72 -9.70 -6.66
C LEU A 227 0.54 -8.88 -6.93
N THR A 228 0.64 -8.23 -8.10
CA THR A 228 1.71 -7.28 -8.36
C THR A 228 1.65 -6.15 -7.36
N ARG A 229 0.49 -5.50 -7.18
CA ARG A 229 0.31 -4.40 -6.22
C ARG A 229 0.51 -4.85 -4.77
N VAL A 230 -0.10 -5.97 -4.38
CA VAL A 230 0.03 -6.55 -3.03
C VAL A 230 1.50 -6.79 -2.68
N ASN A 231 2.28 -7.34 -3.63
CA ASN A 231 3.70 -7.57 -3.41
C ASN A 231 4.51 -6.27 -3.21
N GLU A 232 4.08 -5.10 -3.70
CA GLU A 232 4.79 -3.84 -3.38
C GLU A 232 4.74 -3.55 -1.88
N VAL A 233 3.56 -3.74 -1.28
CA VAL A 233 3.35 -3.53 0.15
C VAL A 233 4.05 -4.62 0.96
N PHE A 234 3.85 -5.88 0.60
CA PHE A 234 4.39 -7.02 1.34
C PHE A 234 5.92 -7.07 1.30
N GLU A 235 6.55 -6.71 0.18
CA GLU A 235 8.01 -6.65 0.08
C GLU A 235 8.58 -5.46 0.87
N SER A 236 7.83 -4.37 1.02
CA SER A 236 8.27 -3.16 1.73
C SER A 236 8.09 -3.24 3.24
N ASP A 237 7.00 -3.84 3.71
CA ASP A 237 6.65 -3.91 5.15
C ASP A 237 7.03 -5.25 5.80
N LEU A 238 7.01 -6.34 5.03
CA LEU A 238 7.02 -7.69 5.60
C LEU A 238 8.19 -8.56 5.13
N GLY A 239 9.03 -8.08 4.21
CA GLY A 239 10.04 -8.94 3.57
C GLY A 239 9.43 -10.21 2.96
N VAL A 240 8.20 -10.10 2.44
CA VAL A 240 7.43 -11.22 1.84
C VAL A 240 7.15 -10.94 0.38
N THR A 241 7.26 -11.97 -0.47
CA THR A 241 6.78 -11.93 -1.86
C THR A 241 5.90 -13.14 -2.16
N LEU A 242 4.83 -12.94 -2.91
CA LEU A 242 3.86 -13.96 -3.32
C LEU A 242 4.12 -14.37 -4.77
N GLU A 243 4.26 -15.68 -5.00
CA GLU A 243 4.39 -16.29 -6.33
C GLU A 243 3.17 -17.16 -6.64
N LEU A 244 2.44 -16.86 -7.71
CA LEU A 244 1.27 -17.63 -8.15
C LEU A 244 1.69 -19.01 -8.65
N VAL A 245 1.06 -20.07 -8.14
CA VAL A 245 1.45 -21.47 -8.43
C VAL A 245 1.41 -21.85 -9.92
N ALA A 246 2.29 -22.77 -10.29
CA ALA A 246 2.51 -23.20 -11.68
C ALA A 246 1.26 -23.71 -12.44
N ASN A 247 0.29 -24.26 -11.72
CA ASN A 247 -0.94 -24.86 -12.26
C ASN A 247 -2.21 -24.10 -11.80
N ASN A 248 -2.08 -22.80 -11.48
CA ASN A 248 -3.20 -21.99 -10.99
C ASN A 248 -4.36 -21.88 -11.99
N ASP A 249 -4.07 -22.03 -13.28
CA ASP A 249 -5.09 -22.04 -14.34
C ASP A 249 -6.15 -23.16 -14.16
N LEU A 250 -5.86 -24.19 -13.37
CA LEU A 250 -6.80 -25.28 -13.08
C LEU A 250 -7.89 -24.89 -12.06
N VAL A 251 -7.71 -23.79 -11.32
CA VAL A 251 -8.67 -23.28 -10.34
C VAL A 251 -9.26 -21.93 -10.75
N VAL A 252 -9.14 -21.60 -12.04
CA VAL A 252 -9.83 -20.47 -12.64
C VAL A 252 -11.07 -20.99 -13.35
N PHE A 253 -12.24 -20.77 -12.75
CA PHE A 253 -13.50 -21.25 -13.29
C PHE A 253 -14.14 -20.20 -14.21
N THR A 254 -14.60 -20.60 -15.39
CA THR A 254 -15.16 -19.69 -16.42
C THR A 254 -16.69 -19.70 -16.47
N ASP A 255 -17.34 -20.59 -15.73
CA ASP A 255 -18.80 -20.80 -15.78
C ASP A 255 -19.35 -20.89 -14.36
N ALA A 256 -20.15 -19.88 -13.99
CA ALA A 256 -20.77 -19.72 -12.68
C ALA A 256 -21.69 -20.90 -12.31
N GLU A 257 -22.27 -21.60 -13.27
CA GLU A 257 -23.18 -22.73 -12.99
C GLU A 257 -22.43 -24.02 -12.67
N THR A 258 -21.13 -24.07 -12.93
CA THR A 258 -20.31 -25.30 -12.81
C THR A 258 -19.11 -25.16 -11.89
N ASP A 259 -18.85 -23.96 -11.38
CA ASP A 259 -17.82 -23.74 -10.39
C ASP A 259 -18.22 -24.38 -9.03
N PRO A 260 -17.27 -24.60 -8.10
CA PRO A 260 -17.53 -25.31 -6.86
C PRO A 260 -18.08 -24.41 -5.73
N TYR A 261 -18.48 -23.16 -6.02
CA TYR A 261 -18.82 -22.16 -5.02
C TYR A 261 -20.32 -21.97 -4.90
N SER A 262 -20.87 -22.32 -3.75
CA SER A 262 -22.33 -22.33 -3.54
C SER A 262 -22.79 -21.64 -2.25
N GLY A 263 -21.88 -21.44 -1.29
CA GLY A 263 -22.16 -20.57 -0.14
C GLY A 263 -21.15 -20.62 1.00
N ASN A 264 -20.57 -21.79 1.33
CA ASN A 264 -19.52 -21.86 2.36
C ASN A 264 -18.15 -21.70 1.70
N LEU A 265 -17.90 -20.48 1.24
CA LEU A 265 -16.73 -20.13 0.45
C LEU A 265 -15.42 -20.56 1.11
N ASN A 266 -15.24 -20.32 2.42
CA ASN A 266 -14.02 -20.71 3.14
C ASN A 266 -13.75 -22.23 3.07
N THR A 267 -14.78 -23.06 3.21
CA THR A 267 -14.62 -24.53 3.13
C THR A 267 -14.48 -24.99 1.68
N GLU A 268 -15.25 -24.40 0.77
CA GLU A 268 -15.27 -24.73 -0.65
C GLU A 268 -13.93 -24.40 -1.33
N VAL A 269 -13.35 -23.22 -1.04
CA VAL A 269 -12.02 -22.86 -1.57
C VAL A 269 -10.93 -23.74 -0.99
N GLN A 270 -10.94 -24.02 0.32
CA GLN A 270 -9.97 -24.93 0.93
C GLN A 270 -9.99 -26.30 0.25
N ASN A 271 -11.17 -26.88 0.05
CA ASN A 271 -11.34 -28.19 -0.61
C ASN A 271 -10.93 -28.14 -2.08
N THR A 272 -11.30 -27.09 -2.80
CA THR A 272 -10.97 -26.92 -4.22
C THR A 272 -9.46 -26.84 -4.43
N LEU A 273 -8.77 -26.00 -3.65
CA LEU A 273 -7.32 -25.88 -3.72
C LEU A 273 -6.61 -27.17 -3.29
N THR A 274 -7.07 -27.80 -2.19
CA THR A 274 -6.49 -29.06 -1.70
C THR A 274 -6.63 -30.19 -2.72
N SER A 275 -7.78 -30.32 -3.39
CA SER A 275 -8.04 -31.42 -4.32
C SER A 275 -7.44 -31.21 -5.71
N THR A 276 -7.40 -29.96 -6.20
CA THR A 276 -6.91 -29.64 -7.55
C THR A 276 -5.42 -29.29 -7.57
N ILE A 277 -4.97 -28.41 -6.68
CA ILE A 277 -3.56 -27.96 -6.61
C ILE A 277 -2.76 -28.91 -5.73
N GLY A 278 -3.33 -29.40 -4.62
CA GLY A 278 -2.64 -30.25 -3.65
C GLY A 278 -1.93 -29.43 -2.57
N SER A 279 -2.16 -29.76 -1.30
CA SER A 279 -1.66 -28.96 -0.16
C SER A 279 -0.15 -28.74 -0.16
N LEU A 280 0.66 -29.66 -0.70
CA LEU A 280 2.12 -29.47 -0.77
C LEU A 280 2.57 -28.42 -1.80
N ASN A 281 1.69 -28.03 -2.72
CA ASN A 281 2.02 -27.20 -3.87
C ASN A 281 1.71 -25.71 -3.66
N TYR A 282 1.10 -25.33 -2.53
CA TYR A 282 0.85 -23.95 -2.16
C TYR A 282 1.03 -23.73 -0.65
N ASP A 283 1.38 -22.51 -0.28
CA ASP A 283 1.69 -22.11 1.09
C ASP A 283 0.58 -21.23 1.68
N VAL A 284 -0.15 -20.54 0.81
CA VAL A 284 -1.35 -19.75 1.08
C VAL A 284 -2.32 -19.89 -0.09
N GLY A 285 -3.61 -19.94 0.18
CA GLY A 285 -4.66 -20.08 -0.81
C GLY A 285 -5.78 -19.08 -0.55
N HIS A 286 -6.37 -18.59 -1.63
CA HIS A 286 -7.35 -17.51 -1.58
C HIS A 286 -8.36 -17.64 -2.74
N LEU A 287 -9.58 -17.18 -2.55
CA LEU A 287 -10.61 -17.07 -3.59
C LEU A 287 -10.86 -15.61 -3.94
N PHE A 288 -10.88 -15.28 -5.22
CA PHE A 288 -11.43 -14.01 -5.72
C PHE A 288 -12.81 -14.21 -6.31
N GLN A 289 -13.75 -13.37 -5.91
CA GLN A 289 -15.16 -13.46 -6.29
C GLN A 289 -15.70 -12.10 -6.76
N ALA A 290 -16.57 -12.14 -7.77
CA ALA A 290 -17.38 -10.99 -8.18
C ALA A 290 -18.83 -11.18 -7.70
N ASP A 291 -19.10 -10.73 -6.48
CA ASP A 291 -20.44 -10.77 -5.86
C ASP A 291 -20.53 -9.65 -4.81
N ASN A 292 -21.16 -9.88 -3.67
CA ASN A 292 -21.26 -8.91 -2.57
C ASN A 292 -19.87 -8.48 -2.06
N ASN A 293 -19.79 -7.24 -1.60
CA ASN A 293 -18.58 -6.71 -0.99
C ASN A 293 -18.33 -7.36 0.36
N GLY A 294 -17.15 -7.96 0.52
CA GLY A 294 -16.74 -8.56 1.78
C GLY A 294 -15.51 -9.44 1.65
N GLY A 295 -15.08 -9.98 2.78
CA GLY A 295 -13.92 -10.84 2.84
C GLY A 295 -13.94 -11.71 4.09
N ASN A 296 -13.17 -12.79 4.06
CA ASN A 296 -12.94 -13.62 5.21
C ASN A 296 -11.66 -14.45 5.02
N ALA A 297 -10.67 -14.25 5.88
CA ALA A 297 -9.41 -14.99 5.89
C ALA A 297 -9.55 -16.44 6.39
N GLY A 298 -10.71 -16.81 6.93
CA GLY A 298 -11.00 -18.07 7.61
C GLY A 298 -10.37 -18.13 8.99
N PHE A 299 -9.07 -17.84 9.09
CA PHE A 299 -8.31 -17.80 10.32
C PHE A 299 -7.22 -16.72 10.29
N ILE A 300 -6.96 -16.11 11.45
CA ILE A 300 -5.81 -15.24 11.65
C ILE A 300 -4.55 -16.09 11.89
N GLY A 301 -3.59 -15.98 10.97
CA GLY A 301 -2.38 -16.80 10.91
C GLY A 301 -2.69 -18.22 10.44
N SER A 302 -3.01 -18.36 9.16
CA SER A 302 -3.32 -19.62 8.47
C SER A 302 -2.26 -20.05 7.46
N VAL A 303 -1.41 -19.14 6.99
CA VAL A 303 -0.30 -19.45 6.07
C VAL A 303 0.53 -20.62 6.63
N CYS A 304 0.94 -21.55 5.75
CA CYS A 304 1.62 -22.81 6.09
C CYS A 304 0.81 -23.89 6.82
N LYS A 305 -0.44 -23.65 7.21
CA LYS A 305 -1.24 -24.66 7.93
C LYS A 305 -2.14 -25.43 6.99
N ASP A 306 -1.86 -26.72 6.81
CA ASP A 306 -2.75 -27.59 6.07
C ASP A 306 -4.17 -27.56 6.66
N ASP A 307 -5.17 -27.73 5.80
CA ASP A 307 -6.60 -27.61 6.10
C ASP A 307 -7.08 -26.21 6.56
N GLN A 308 -6.21 -25.20 6.59
CA GLN A 308 -6.57 -23.80 6.90
C GLN A 308 -6.04 -22.78 5.88
N LYS A 309 -4.83 -23.00 5.35
CA LYS A 309 -4.11 -22.02 4.55
C LYS A 309 -4.80 -21.61 3.26
N GLY A 310 -5.77 -22.39 2.78
CA GLY A 310 -6.55 -22.14 1.57
C GLY A 310 -7.99 -21.78 1.82
N SER A 311 -8.38 -21.42 3.05
CA SER A 311 -9.78 -21.17 3.41
C SER A 311 -10.17 -19.70 3.39
N ALA A 312 -9.55 -18.86 2.57
CA ALA A 312 -9.79 -17.41 2.55
C ALA A 312 -10.42 -16.92 1.25
N TYR A 313 -11.15 -15.79 1.31
CA TYR A 313 -11.68 -15.13 0.12
C TYR A 313 -11.76 -13.61 0.25
N SER A 314 -11.72 -12.94 -0.90
CA SER A 314 -12.02 -11.53 -1.11
C SER A 314 -13.08 -11.42 -2.20
N SER A 315 -14.17 -10.71 -1.92
CA SER A 315 -15.32 -10.56 -2.80
C SER A 315 -15.68 -9.10 -2.97
N SER A 316 -15.92 -8.66 -4.21
CA SER A 316 -16.37 -7.30 -4.50
C SER A 316 -17.24 -7.26 -5.75
N LEU A 317 -18.15 -6.28 -5.82
CA LEU A 317 -18.92 -5.98 -7.03
C LEU A 317 -18.03 -5.46 -8.16
N ASN A 318 -16.86 -4.90 -7.83
CA ASN A 318 -15.89 -4.38 -8.77
C ASN A 318 -14.48 -4.89 -8.39
N PRO A 319 -14.17 -6.18 -8.59
CA PRO A 319 -12.96 -6.79 -8.05
C PRO A 319 -11.72 -6.51 -8.92
N GLN A 320 -11.34 -5.22 -8.97
CA GLN A 320 -10.20 -4.69 -9.69
C GLN A 320 -9.74 -3.35 -9.11
N GLY A 321 -8.50 -2.95 -9.40
CA GLY A 321 -7.97 -1.64 -9.04
C GLY A 321 -7.54 -1.53 -7.59
N ASP A 322 -7.10 -0.34 -7.20
CA ASP A 322 -6.46 -0.10 -5.91
C ASP A 322 -7.36 -0.41 -4.71
N GLN A 323 -8.67 -0.19 -4.84
CA GLN A 323 -9.63 -0.51 -3.77
C GLN A 323 -9.65 -2.02 -3.49
N PHE A 324 -9.90 -2.85 -4.51
CA PHE A 324 -9.94 -4.30 -4.33
C PHE A 324 -8.59 -4.84 -3.84
N ASP A 325 -7.50 -4.38 -4.43
CA ASP A 325 -6.18 -4.92 -4.12
C ASP A 325 -5.69 -4.58 -2.71
N ILE A 326 -5.98 -3.37 -2.22
CA ILE A 326 -5.52 -2.89 -0.91
C ILE A 326 -6.55 -3.14 0.19
N ASP A 327 -7.79 -2.67 -0.01
CA ASP A 327 -8.80 -2.69 1.07
C ASP A 327 -9.41 -4.08 1.27
N TYR A 328 -9.31 -4.98 0.28
CA TYR A 328 -9.86 -6.33 0.35
C TYR A 328 -8.72 -7.36 0.38
N VAL A 329 -7.96 -7.47 -0.71
CA VAL A 329 -7.00 -8.57 -0.86
C VAL A 329 -5.82 -8.45 0.10
N ALA A 330 -5.16 -7.29 0.18
CA ALA A 330 -4.07 -7.10 1.12
C ALA A 330 -4.54 -7.19 2.59
N HIS A 331 -5.76 -6.74 2.89
CA HIS A 331 -6.38 -6.85 4.20
C HIS A 331 -6.58 -8.31 4.63
N GLU A 332 -7.27 -9.10 3.80
CA GLU A 332 -7.53 -10.51 4.11
C GLU A 332 -6.24 -11.35 4.10
N LEU A 333 -5.29 -11.05 3.23
CA LEU A 333 -3.96 -11.65 3.31
C LEU A 333 -3.24 -11.23 4.60
N GLY A 334 -3.35 -9.98 5.05
CA GLY A 334 -2.81 -9.53 6.34
C GLY A 334 -3.30 -10.40 7.51
N HIS A 335 -4.58 -10.75 7.53
CA HIS A 335 -5.12 -11.73 8.47
C HIS A 335 -4.53 -13.13 8.28
N GLN A 336 -4.49 -13.67 7.06
CA GLN A 336 -3.89 -14.99 6.81
C GLN A 336 -2.44 -15.06 7.28
N PHE A 337 -1.71 -13.95 7.22
CA PHE A 337 -0.34 -13.79 7.69
C PHE A 337 -0.21 -13.48 9.20
N GLY A 338 -1.31 -13.15 9.90
CA GLY A 338 -1.35 -13.15 11.36
C GLY A 338 -1.79 -11.85 12.04
N ALA A 339 -2.13 -10.79 11.30
CA ALA A 339 -2.56 -9.54 11.89
C ALA A 339 -4.04 -9.56 12.33
N ASN A 340 -4.35 -8.92 13.45
CA ASN A 340 -5.72 -8.51 13.81
C ASN A 340 -6.02 -7.10 13.27
N HIS A 341 -7.27 -6.65 13.41
CA HIS A 341 -7.63 -5.28 13.09
C HIS A 341 -7.00 -4.27 14.05
N THR A 342 -6.71 -3.09 13.52
CA THR A 342 -6.05 -1.99 14.23
C THR A 342 -6.99 -0.84 14.58
N TRP A 343 -8.18 -0.80 13.98
CA TRP A 343 -9.18 0.24 14.24
C TRP A 343 -9.66 0.22 15.69
N SER A 344 -10.21 1.34 16.17
CA SER A 344 -10.63 1.54 17.56
C SER A 344 -12.09 1.96 17.73
N PHE A 345 -12.95 1.89 16.70
CA PHE A 345 -14.36 2.28 16.85
C PHE A 345 -15.19 1.33 17.74
N GLU A 346 -14.73 0.09 17.95
CA GLU A 346 -15.23 -0.85 18.96
C GLU A 346 -14.06 -1.72 19.49
N SER A 347 -14.34 -2.69 20.35
CA SER A 347 -13.30 -3.58 20.89
C SER A 347 -13.46 -4.99 20.33
N GLU A 348 -12.37 -5.55 19.79
CA GLU A 348 -12.29 -6.96 19.41
C GLU A 348 -11.69 -7.84 20.52
N GLY A 349 -11.33 -7.25 21.67
CA GLY A 349 -10.69 -7.94 22.79
C GLY A 349 -9.26 -8.44 22.50
N THR A 350 -8.61 -7.87 21.46
CA THR A 350 -7.28 -8.31 21.00
C THR A 350 -6.13 -7.48 21.57
N GLN A 351 -6.43 -6.32 22.17
CA GLN A 351 -5.45 -5.37 22.73
C GLN A 351 -4.55 -4.70 21.69
N VAL A 352 -4.98 -4.68 20.42
CA VAL A 352 -4.26 -4.03 19.32
C VAL A 352 -5.13 -3.04 18.55
N GLN A 353 -6.19 -2.52 19.19
CA GLN A 353 -7.05 -1.44 18.68
C GLN A 353 -6.32 -0.11 18.93
N VAL A 354 -5.39 0.23 18.05
CA VAL A 354 -4.39 1.31 18.21
C VAL A 354 -4.54 2.48 17.23
N GLU A 355 -5.53 2.44 16.33
CA GLU A 355 -5.82 3.53 15.41
C GLU A 355 -7.19 4.14 15.70
N PRO A 356 -7.30 5.47 15.87
CA PRO A 356 -8.56 6.10 16.25
C PRO A 356 -9.67 5.80 15.22
N ALA A 357 -10.88 5.55 15.74
CA ALA A 357 -12.09 5.30 14.99
C ALA A 357 -11.92 4.19 13.93
N SER A 358 -12.16 4.44 12.64
CA SER A 358 -11.98 3.44 11.59
C SER A 358 -10.53 3.04 11.32
N GLY A 359 -9.56 3.79 11.84
CA GLY A 359 -8.17 3.70 11.40
C GLY A 359 -7.95 4.14 9.95
N SER A 360 -6.70 4.02 9.52
CA SER A 360 -6.15 4.52 8.26
C SER A 360 -5.25 3.53 7.53
N THR A 361 -4.67 2.53 8.22
CA THR A 361 -3.80 1.52 7.59
C THR A 361 -4.58 0.33 7.03
N ILE A 362 -3.89 -0.61 6.36
CA ILE A 362 -4.50 -1.78 5.71
C ILE A 362 -5.38 -2.59 6.66
N MET A 363 -4.99 -2.77 7.93
CA MET A 363 -5.78 -3.53 8.91
C MET A 363 -6.83 -2.68 9.65
N GLY A 364 -6.99 -1.43 9.25
CA GLY A 364 -8.13 -0.60 9.61
C GLY A 364 -9.35 -0.85 8.70
N TYR A 365 -10.42 -0.12 8.95
CA TYR A 365 -11.68 -0.09 8.20
C TYR A 365 -11.94 1.31 7.62
N ALA A 366 -10.92 1.95 7.07
CA ALA A 366 -11.04 3.28 6.49
C ALA A 366 -12.13 3.31 5.40
N GLY A 367 -13.09 4.22 5.56
CA GLY A 367 -14.14 4.48 4.57
C GLY A 367 -15.45 3.68 4.75
N ILE A 368 -15.46 2.65 5.59
CA ILE A 368 -16.58 1.70 5.69
C ILE A 368 -17.30 1.72 7.05
N VAL A 369 -16.83 2.50 8.02
CA VAL A 369 -17.46 2.63 9.34
C VAL A 369 -18.30 3.90 9.41
N GLN A 370 -19.62 3.75 9.28
CA GLN A 370 -20.54 4.88 9.34
C GLN A 370 -20.36 5.70 10.63
N GLY A 371 -20.14 7.01 10.48
CA GLY A 371 -19.95 7.94 11.60
C GLY A 371 -18.58 7.91 12.27
N ASN A 372 -17.69 6.97 11.90
CA ASN A 372 -16.36 6.77 12.50
C ASN A 372 -15.22 6.76 11.46
N ASN A 373 -15.46 7.17 10.23
CA ASN A 373 -14.42 7.18 9.21
C ASN A 373 -13.39 8.30 9.44
N VAL A 374 -12.12 7.91 9.60
CA VAL A 374 -10.96 8.81 9.61
C VAL A 374 -10.72 9.39 8.22
N GLN A 375 -10.76 8.52 7.21
CA GLN A 375 -10.53 8.83 5.80
C GLN A 375 -11.34 7.87 4.90
N PRO A 376 -11.46 8.12 3.59
CA PRO A 376 -12.35 7.34 2.72
C PRO A 376 -11.79 5.98 2.28
N SER A 377 -10.50 5.69 2.49
CA SER A 377 -9.87 4.44 2.08
C SER A 377 -8.53 4.22 2.75
N SER A 378 -8.07 2.97 2.92
CA SER A 378 -6.82 2.73 3.62
C SER A 378 -5.60 3.21 2.84
N ASP A 379 -4.59 3.67 3.55
CA ASP A 379 -3.26 3.88 3.01
C ASP A 379 -2.55 2.52 2.85
N PRO A 380 -1.83 2.26 1.75
CA PRO A 380 -1.31 0.93 1.44
C PRO A 380 0.02 0.66 2.17
N TYR A 381 -0.03 0.64 3.50
CA TYR A 381 1.01 0.13 4.38
C TYR A 381 0.37 -0.45 5.64
N PHE A 382 1.13 -1.29 6.34
CA PHE A 382 0.76 -1.88 7.61
C PHE A 382 1.20 -0.99 8.78
N HIS A 383 0.33 -0.84 9.77
CA HIS A 383 0.69 -0.27 11.07
C HIS A 383 1.77 -1.12 11.75
N TYR A 384 2.66 -0.51 12.55
CA TYR A 384 3.68 -1.21 13.34
C TYR A 384 3.15 -2.50 14.01
N ILE A 385 1.96 -2.40 14.63
CA ILE A 385 1.34 -3.51 15.36
C ILE A 385 0.98 -4.71 14.47
N SER A 386 0.64 -4.46 13.20
CA SER A 386 0.34 -5.51 12.22
C SER A 386 1.63 -6.16 11.75
N ILE A 387 2.67 -5.36 11.48
CA ILE A 387 4.01 -5.85 11.11
C ILE A 387 4.57 -6.73 12.22
N PHE A 388 4.48 -6.30 13.48
CA PHE A 388 4.89 -7.07 14.65
C PHE A 388 4.16 -8.41 14.77
N GLN A 389 2.83 -8.42 14.65
CA GLN A 389 2.04 -9.65 14.73
C GLN A 389 2.39 -10.64 13.61
N ILE A 390 2.58 -10.14 12.39
CA ILE A 390 2.97 -10.97 11.25
C ILE A 390 4.39 -11.50 11.44
N ALA A 391 5.35 -10.67 11.86
CA ALA A 391 6.72 -11.10 12.14
C ALA A 391 6.75 -12.21 13.20
N ASN A 392 6.01 -12.05 14.29
CA ASN A 392 5.86 -13.08 15.33
C ASN A 392 5.25 -14.38 14.79
N TYR A 393 4.23 -14.29 13.93
CA TYR A 393 3.64 -15.47 13.31
C TYR A 393 4.64 -16.18 12.38
N LEU A 394 5.40 -15.44 11.58
CA LEU A 394 6.33 -16.01 10.60
C LEU A 394 7.60 -16.56 11.23
N GLU A 395 8.04 -16.05 12.39
CA GLU A 395 9.19 -16.59 13.15
C GLU A 395 9.04 -18.09 13.46
N VAL A 396 7.79 -18.56 13.66
CA VAL A 396 7.50 -19.95 14.04
C VAL A 396 6.90 -20.80 12.92
N ASN A 397 6.74 -20.27 11.68
CA ASN A 397 6.15 -20.99 10.55
C ASN A 397 7.08 -20.98 9.31
N SER A 398 7.58 -22.15 8.90
CA SER A 398 8.73 -22.27 7.99
C SER A 398 8.42 -22.89 6.60
N CYS A 399 7.28 -22.59 5.98
CA CYS A 399 6.98 -23.13 4.64
C CYS A 399 7.47 -22.27 3.47
N ALA A 400 7.94 -21.05 3.75
CA ALA A 400 8.46 -20.16 2.72
C ALA A 400 9.72 -20.73 2.06
N GLN A 401 9.93 -20.39 0.79
CA GLN A 401 11.26 -20.39 0.23
C GLN A 401 12.00 -19.13 0.71
N GLU A 402 13.04 -19.31 1.50
CA GLU A 402 13.91 -18.22 1.94
C GLU A 402 14.89 -17.82 0.83
N LEU A 403 14.85 -16.55 0.44
CA LEU A 403 15.78 -15.96 -0.52
C LEU A 403 16.71 -15.00 0.24
N PRO A 404 18.00 -15.33 0.38
CA PRO A 404 18.93 -14.45 1.08
C PRO A 404 19.11 -13.15 0.30
N LEU A 405 19.08 -12.04 1.03
CA LEU A 405 19.33 -10.70 0.52
C LEU A 405 20.78 -10.29 0.83
N SER A 406 21.37 -9.51 -0.06
CA SER A 406 22.64 -8.82 0.24
C SER A 406 22.43 -7.51 0.97
N ASN A 407 21.19 -7.02 0.98
CA ASN A 407 20.75 -5.81 1.65
C ASN A 407 20.86 -5.97 3.17
N ASN A 408 21.35 -4.95 3.86
CA ASN A 408 21.50 -4.92 5.31
C ASN A 408 20.34 -4.13 5.93
N PRO A 409 19.88 -4.52 7.14
CA PRO A 409 18.80 -3.79 7.79
C PRO A 409 19.25 -2.41 8.28
N PRO A 410 18.32 -1.43 8.31
CA PRO A 410 18.57 -0.13 8.90
C PRO A 410 18.76 -0.26 10.42
N VAL A 411 19.68 0.50 10.99
CA VAL A 411 19.97 0.49 12.43
C VAL A 411 19.42 1.77 13.06
N ILE A 412 18.44 1.62 13.96
CA ILE A 412 17.86 2.72 14.73
C ILE A 412 18.74 3.03 15.94
N LEU A 413 19.03 4.31 16.15
CA LEU A 413 19.65 4.78 17.39
C LEU A 413 18.62 4.74 18.52
N THR A 414 19.03 4.29 19.70
CA THR A 414 18.18 4.15 20.88
C THR A 414 17.33 5.39 21.14
N LEU A 415 16.02 5.18 21.26
CA LEU A 415 15.07 6.22 21.58
C LEU A 415 15.07 6.55 23.08
N ALA A 416 14.67 7.77 23.42
CA ALA A 416 14.56 8.24 24.80
C ALA A 416 13.10 8.47 25.17
N ASP A 417 12.75 8.14 26.43
CA ASP A 417 11.47 8.49 27.02
C ASP A 417 11.42 9.98 27.41
N TYR A 418 10.24 10.58 27.34
CA TYR A 418 10.03 12.01 27.59
C TYR A 418 8.90 12.27 28.59
N PHE A 419 9.05 13.34 29.37
CA PHE A 419 7.98 13.91 30.18
C PHE A 419 7.56 15.26 29.57
N ILE A 420 6.28 15.43 29.29
CA ILE A 420 5.73 16.67 28.73
C ILE A 420 4.62 17.21 29.63
N PRO A 421 4.51 18.54 29.83
CA PRO A 421 3.33 19.11 30.47
C PRO A 421 2.06 18.81 29.66
N LYS A 422 0.92 18.66 30.33
CA LYS A 422 -0.37 18.57 29.64
C LYS A 422 -0.61 19.74 28.68
N SER A 423 -1.44 19.50 27.67
CA SER A 423 -1.83 20.47 26.65
C SER A 423 -0.64 20.98 25.82
N THR A 424 0.44 20.20 25.72
CA THR A 424 1.66 20.57 25.00
C THR A 424 1.79 19.76 23.72
N ALA A 425 1.94 20.45 22.58
CA ALA A 425 2.36 19.81 21.34
C ALA A 425 3.83 19.41 21.43
N PHE A 426 4.18 18.30 20.79
CA PHE A 426 5.55 17.77 20.80
C PHE A 426 5.94 17.26 19.43
N VAL A 427 7.25 17.01 19.27
CA VAL A 427 7.82 16.40 18.08
C VAL A 427 8.66 15.21 18.53
N LEU A 428 8.51 14.08 17.85
CA LEU A 428 9.39 12.93 18.01
C LEU A 428 10.31 12.88 16.81
N THR A 429 11.61 12.71 17.04
CA THR A 429 12.63 12.63 16.01
C THR A 429 13.42 11.34 16.18
N GLY A 430 13.39 10.50 15.15
CA GLY A 430 14.19 9.29 15.07
C GLY A 430 15.56 9.57 14.46
N SER A 431 16.47 8.62 14.59
CA SER A 431 17.70 8.62 13.79
C SER A 431 18.05 7.17 13.48
N ALA A 432 18.24 6.89 12.18
CA ALA A 432 18.68 5.60 11.72
C ALA A 432 19.83 5.75 10.72
N SER A 433 20.64 4.72 10.61
CA SER A 433 21.69 4.60 9.61
C SER A 433 21.58 3.27 8.90
N ASP A 434 21.87 3.25 7.61
CA ASP A 434 21.92 2.03 6.82
C ASP A 434 23.36 1.75 6.36
N PRO A 435 23.88 0.52 6.51
CA PRO A 435 25.13 0.12 5.86
C PRO A 435 25.10 0.30 4.33
N ASP A 436 23.94 0.12 3.70
CA ASP A 436 23.72 0.29 2.27
C ASP A 436 23.35 1.75 1.94
N THR A 437 24.38 2.60 1.81
CA THR A 437 24.23 4.06 1.66
C THR A 437 23.42 4.56 0.46
N THR A 438 23.04 3.69 -0.48
CA THR A 438 22.16 4.02 -1.60
C THR A 438 20.67 3.90 -1.27
N ASP A 439 20.36 3.25 -0.16
CA ASP A 439 18.99 3.02 0.28
C ASP A 439 18.40 4.26 0.92
N ILE A 440 17.09 4.40 0.77
CA ILE A 440 16.38 5.62 1.14
C ILE A 440 15.42 5.28 2.25
N LEU A 441 15.84 5.66 3.45
CA LEU A 441 15.12 5.38 4.67
C LEU A 441 13.82 6.18 4.73
N THR A 442 12.72 5.48 5.01
CA THR A 442 11.46 6.11 5.41
C THR A 442 11.11 5.77 6.85
N TYR A 443 10.48 6.72 7.52
CA TYR A 443 10.18 6.72 8.94
C TYR A 443 8.68 6.82 9.13
N THR A 444 8.15 6.01 10.05
CA THR A 444 6.76 6.04 10.50
C THR A 444 6.75 6.08 12.02
N TRP A 445 6.20 7.15 12.58
CA TRP A 445 5.96 7.27 14.02
C TRP A 445 4.49 7.00 14.29
N GLU A 446 4.17 6.05 15.15
CA GLU A 446 2.80 5.60 15.42
C GLU A 446 2.54 5.51 16.91
N GLN A 447 1.35 5.93 17.35
CA GLN A 447 0.91 5.66 18.72
C GLN A 447 0.39 4.22 18.79
N ILE A 448 0.75 3.49 19.84
CA ILE A 448 0.44 2.06 20.01
C ILE A 448 -0.40 1.77 21.26
N ASP A 449 -1.09 2.78 21.77
CA ASP A 449 -1.98 2.64 22.92
C ASP A 449 -3.31 2.01 22.49
N ASP A 450 -3.62 0.84 23.04
CA ASP A 450 -4.90 0.16 22.84
C ASP A 450 -6.06 0.93 23.49
N GLY A 451 -7.21 0.91 22.82
CA GLY A 451 -8.47 1.35 23.41
C GLY A 451 -9.56 1.60 22.38
N VAL A 452 -10.79 1.76 22.88
CA VAL A 452 -11.93 2.16 22.05
C VAL A 452 -11.97 3.68 21.96
N VAL A 453 -11.83 4.20 20.75
CA VAL A 453 -11.85 5.62 20.39
C VAL A 453 -12.76 5.80 19.18
N THR A 454 -14.00 6.20 19.43
CA THR A 454 -14.98 6.62 18.41
C THR A 454 -14.83 8.10 18.08
N THR A 455 -15.49 8.58 17.02
CA THR A 455 -15.62 10.03 16.74
C THR A 455 -16.12 10.80 17.95
N GLU A 456 -17.12 10.26 18.67
CA GLU A 456 -17.75 10.93 19.81
C GLU A 456 -16.85 10.99 21.05
N THR A 457 -15.96 9.99 21.22
CA THR A 457 -15.07 9.87 22.38
C THR A 457 -13.67 10.43 22.12
N PHE A 458 -13.31 10.67 20.86
CA PHE A 458 -12.06 11.30 20.48
C PHE A 458 -11.97 12.71 21.08
N GLY A 459 -10.92 12.95 21.87
CA GLY A 459 -10.72 14.23 22.53
C GLY A 459 -9.51 14.27 23.46
N PRO A 460 -9.10 15.48 23.89
CA PRO A 460 -7.92 15.67 24.74
C PRO A 460 -8.08 15.11 26.16
N GLU A 461 -9.32 14.86 26.58
CA GLU A 461 -9.66 14.29 27.90
C GLU A 461 -9.80 12.76 27.87
N ASN A 462 -9.60 12.11 26.73
CA ASN A 462 -9.73 10.65 26.60
C ASN A 462 -8.53 9.95 27.27
N PRO A 463 -8.77 9.08 28.28
CA PRO A 463 -7.68 8.38 28.97
C PRO A 463 -7.15 7.14 28.22
N ASN A 464 -7.85 6.65 27.19
CA ASN A 464 -7.55 5.39 26.54
C ASN A 464 -7.34 5.55 25.03
N GLY A 465 -6.66 4.58 24.42
CA GLY A 465 -6.48 4.50 22.97
C GLY A 465 -5.62 5.61 22.38
N ALA A 466 -5.50 5.58 21.07
CA ALA A 466 -4.70 6.56 20.33
C ALA A 466 -5.37 7.93 20.20
N ASN A 467 -4.56 8.95 20.49
CA ASN A 467 -4.81 10.37 20.27
C ASN A 467 -4.38 10.85 18.89
N PHE A 468 -3.56 10.06 18.18
CA PHE A 468 -2.96 10.45 16.91
C PHE A 468 -3.15 9.32 15.90
N ARG A 469 -3.80 9.62 14.76
CA ARG A 469 -3.92 8.69 13.62
C ARG A 469 -2.54 8.24 13.10
N SER A 470 -2.49 7.13 12.37
CA SER A 470 -1.30 6.82 11.60
C SER A 470 -1.20 7.71 10.35
N LEU A 471 0.04 7.90 9.87
CA LEU A 471 0.38 8.66 8.66
C LEU A 471 1.39 7.88 7.82
N PRO A 472 1.30 7.93 6.48
CA PRO A 472 2.19 7.22 5.58
C PRO A 472 3.69 7.44 5.86
N PRO A 473 4.56 6.45 5.58
CA PRO A 473 6.00 6.58 5.73
C PRO A 473 6.57 7.79 4.94
N THR A 474 7.52 8.51 5.54
CA THR A 474 8.17 9.67 4.89
C THR A 474 9.69 9.66 5.11
N THR A 475 10.45 10.39 4.29
CA THR A 475 11.90 10.60 4.55
C THR A 475 12.19 11.55 5.70
N ASP A 476 11.20 12.26 6.26
CA ASP A 476 11.42 13.11 7.43
C ASP A 476 11.47 12.22 8.69
N PRO A 477 12.60 12.18 9.42
CA PRO A 477 12.69 11.41 10.66
C PRO A 477 11.87 12.02 11.80
N SER A 478 11.34 13.23 11.63
CA SER A 478 10.56 13.95 12.64
C SER A 478 9.07 13.93 12.34
N ARG A 479 8.25 13.62 13.36
CA ARG A 479 6.79 13.76 13.30
C ARG A 479 6.31 14.69 14.41
N TYR A 480 5.50 15.68 14.03
CA TYR A 480 4.82 16.57 14.98
C TYR A 480 3.50 15.96 15.45
N PHE A 481 3.17 16.20 16.71
CA PHE A 481 1.96 15.72 17.38
C PHE A 481 1.24 16.89 18.07
N PRO A 482 0.13 17.41 17.50
CA PRO A 482 -0.44 17.13 16.17
C PRO A 482 0.47 17.55 15.01
N ARG A 483 0.09 17.24 13.77
CA ARG A 483 0.80 17.63 12.54
C ARG A 483 1.11 19.12 12.53
N LEU A 484 2.26 19.48 11.96
CA LEU A 484 2.80 20.84 12.04
C LEU A 484 1.83 21.92 11.57
N SER A 485 1.00 21.65 10.57
CA SER A 485 -0.02 22.59 10.08
C SER A 485 -1.05 22.97 11.16
N GLU A 486 -1.43 22.04 12.03
CA GLU A 486 -2.34 22.31 13.16
C GLU A 486 -1.61 23.08 14.27
N VAL A 487 -0.36 22.71 14.57
CA VAL A 487 0.45 23.39 15.58
C VAL A 487 0.67 24.87 15.23
N VAL A 488 0.99 25.17 13.97
CA VAL A 488 1.18 26.54 13.48
C VAL A 488 -0.12 27.36 13.56
N GLN A 489 -1.27 26.71 13.40
CA GLN A 489 -2.59 27.36 13.54
C GLN A 489 -3.07 27.45 14.99
N GLY A 490 -2.38 26.80 15.94
CA GLY A 490 -2.80 26.72 17.35
C GLY A 490 -3.92 25.71 17.61
N ASN A 491 -4.23 24.84 16.65
CA ASN A 491 -5.27 23.81 16.75
C ASN A 491 -4.73 22.56 17.47
N LEU A 492 -4.38 22.69 18.75
CA LEU A 492 -3.72 21.60 19.49
C LEU A 492 -4.68 20.49 19.92
N THR A 493 -5.96 20.82 20.07
CA THR A 493 -7.01 19.90 20.55
C THR A 493 -8.09 19.72 19.50
N LEU A 494 -8.62 18.50 19.39
CA LEU A 494 -9.70 18.17 18.47
C LEU A 494 -10.71 17.25 19.16
N THR A 495 -11.99 17.46 18.90
CA THR A 495 -13.11 16.65 19.41
C THR A 495 -14.15 16.48 18.32
N ASN A 496 -14.83 15.33 18.25
CA ASN A 496 -15.79 15.03 17.19
C ASN A 496 -15.24 15.30 15.77
N PRO A 497 -14.04 14.76 15.44
CA PRO A 497 -13.38 15.04 14.18
C PRO A 497 -14.24 14.60 12.97
N PRO A 498 -14.42 15.45 11.95
CA PRO A 498 -14.98 15.01 10.68
C PRO A 498 -13.97 14.15 9.91
N ILE A 499 -14.46 13.40 8.91
CA ILE A 499 -13.63 12.69 7.94
C ILE A 499 -12.61 13.64 7.30
N ASN A 500 -11.39 13.15 7.06
CA ASN A 500 -10.24 13.89 6.50
C ASN A 500 -9.73 15.07 7.35
N SER A 501 -10.22 15.26 8.57
CA SER A 501 -9.58 16.18 9.53
C SER A 501 -8.27 15.59 10.07
N ALA A 502 -7.60 16.33 10.95
CA ALA A 502 -6.31 15.90 11.50
C ALA A 502 -6.40 14.55 12.24
N TRP A 503 -7.50 14.27 12.96
CA TRP A 503 -7.62 13.11 13.85
C TRP A 503 -6.41 12.97 14.80
N GLU A 504 -5.99 14.12 15.33
CA GLU A 504 -4.83 14.29 16.20
C GLU A 504 -5.17 15.29 17.30
N THR A 505 -4.87 14.98 18.56
CA THR A 505 -5.10 15.88 19.69
C THR A 505 -4.08 15.68 20.80
N VAL A 506 -3.54 16.77 21.37
CA VAL A 506 -2.77 16.68 22.62
C VAL A 506 -3.64 16.17 23.76
N SER A 507 -3.03 15.67 24.84
CA SER A 507 -3.77 15.28 26.05
C SER A 507 -3.79 16.41 27.08
N ASN A 508 -4.96 16.66 27.67
CA ASN A 508 -5.19 17.60 28.77
C ASN A 508 -5.17 16.92 30.15
N ILE A 509 -5.02 15.60 30.18
CA ILE A 509 -4.95 14.78 31.38
C ILE A 509 -3.58 14.13 31.50
N GLU A 510 -3.27 13.66 32.71
CA GLU A 510 -2.10 12.82 32.94
C GLU A 510 -2.34 11.44 32.33
N ARG A 511 -1.44 11.03 31.44
CA ARG A 511 -1.44 9.69 30.85
C ARG A 511 -0.07 9.33 30.30
N GLU A 512 0.20 8.04 30.26
CA GLU A 512 1.28 7.48 29.45
C GLU A 512 0.77 7.38 27.99
N MET A 513 1.64 7.71 27.04
CA MET A 513 1.41 7.47 25.62
C MET A 513 2.59 6.66 25.09
N ASN A 514 2.31 5.54 24.43
CA ASN A 514 3.30 4.63 23.89
C ASN A 514 3.43 4.85 22.38
N PHE A 515 4.66 4.99 21.90
CA PHE A 515 4.95 5.22 20.48
C PHE A 515 5.91 4.17 19.93
N ALA A 516 5.71 3.80 18.67
CA ALA A 516 6.65 3.02 17.88
C ALA A 516 7.23 3.87 16.75
N LEU A 517 8.53 3.72 16.52
CA LEU A 517 9.21 4.16 15.30
C LEU A 517 9.45 2.92 14.43
N THR A 518 8.96 2.95 13.20
CA THR A 518 9.28 1.95 12.16
C THR A 518 10.15 2.62 11.09
N VAL A 519 11.29 2.01 10.76
CA VAL A 519 12.21 2.47 9.71
C VAL A 519 12.32 1.39 8.63
N ARG A 520 12.08 1.80 7.37
CA ARG A 520 12.18 0.95 6.17
C ARG A 520 13.31 1.43 5.31
N ASP A 521 14.17 0.53 4.84
CA ASP A 521 15.27 0.89 3.94
C ASP A 521 14.85 1.14 2.48
N ASN A 522 13.69 0.60 2.10
CA ASN A 522 13.18 0.65 0.75
C ASN A 522 14.14 0.01 -0.29
N ALA A 523 14.97 -0.94 0.10
CA ALA A 523 15.94 -1.59 -0.77
C ALA A 523 15.31 -2.34 -1.97
N LEU A 524 16.14 -2.66 -2.97
CA LEU A 524 15.67 -3.35 -4.17
C LEU A 524 15.63 -4.86 -4.00
N GLY A 525 14.46 -5.46 -4.26
CA GLY A 525 14.30 -6.91 -4.18
C GLY A 525 13.95 -7.44 -2.79
N GLY A 526 13.41 -6.58 -1.93
CA GLY A 526 12.97 -6.90 -0.58
C GLY A 526 13.53 -5.87 0.39
N GLY A 527 12.67 -5.07 1.00
CA GLY A 527 13.09 -4.12 2.03
C GLY A 527 13.37 -4.84 3.35
N GLN A 528 14.16 -4.22 4.22
CA GLN A 528 14.27 -4.57 5.63
C GLN A 528 13.59 -3.51 6.48
N VAL A 529 13.05 -3.96 7.60
CA VAL A 529 12.26 -3.15 8.51
C VAL A 529 12.79 -3.32 9.92
N SER A 530 13.15 -2.20 10.55
CA SER A 530 13.52 -2.14 11.95
C SER A 530 12.57 -1.24 12.73
N SER A 531 12.48 -1.47 14.03
CA SER A 531 11.65 -0.66 14.91
C SER A 531 12.24 -0.47 16.29
N ASP A 532 11.83 0.59 16.95
CA ASP A 532 12.07 0.84 18.37
C ASP A 532 10.82 1.48 18.99
N VAL A 533 10.62 1.33 20.31
CA VAL A 533 9.46 1.86 21.03
C VAL A 533 9.90 2.81 22.15
N MET A 534 9.07 3.80 22.45
CA MET A 534 9.36 4.80 23.48
C MET A 534 8.09 5.34 24.15
N LYS A 535 8.25 6.02 25.29
CA LYS A 535 7.15 6.56 26.09
C LYS A 535 7.16 8.08 26.21
N VAL A 536 5.99 8.68 26.01
CA VAL A 536 5.74 10.09 26.33
C VAL A 536 4.77 10.16 27.52
N GLU A 537 5.28 10.58 28.66
CA GLU A 537 4.49 10.78 29.88
C GLU A 537 3.96 12.21 29.96
N VAL A 538 2.63 12.36 29.91
CA VAL A 538 1.96 13.65 30.09
C VAL A 538 1.79 13.92 31.57
N VAL A 539 2.39 14.99 32.10
CA VAL A 539 2.35 15.33 33.53
C VAL A 539 1.41 16.50 33.82
N ASN A 540 0.70 16.43 34.95
CA ASN A 540 -0.28 17.45 35.37
C ASN A 540 0.33 18.51 36.32
N ASN A 541 1.61 18.41 36.66
CA ASN A 541 2.29 19.32 37.59
C ASN A 541 2.76 20.63 36.95
N ALA A 542 2.58 20.79 35.62
CA ALA A 542 2.88 21.99 34.85
C ALA A 542 1.76 22.30 33.86
N GLY A 543 1.60 23.58 33.50
CA GLY A 543 0.72 24.02 32.41
C GLY A 543 1.38 23.89 31.03
N PRO A 544 0.66 24.19 29.93
CA PRO A 544 1.19 24.03 28.58
C PRO A 544 2.48 24.82 28.38
N PHE A 545 3.41 24.27 27.60
CA PHE A 545 4.50 25.07 27.04
C PHE A 545 3.92 26.12 26.08
N ALA A 546 4.15 27.40 26.36
CA ALA A 546 3.58 28.51 25.61
C ALA A 546 4.67 29.45 25.06
N VAL A 547 4.60 29.75 23.77
CA VAL A 547 5.42 30.79 23.13
C VAL A 547 4.65 32.11 23.18
N THR A 548 4.98 32.98 24.14
CA THR A 548 4.27 34.25 24.37
C THR A 548 4.91 35.46 23.67
N SER A 549 6.01 35.26 22.95
CA SER A 549 6.79 36.36 22.35
C SER A 549 6.34 36.76 20.93
N GLN A 550 5.41 36.02 20.31
CA GLN A 550 5.02 36.17 18.90
C GLN A 550 3.50 36.26 18.75
N GLU A 551 2.84 37.19 19.46
CA GLU A 551 1.37 37.29 19.47
C GLU A 551 0.74 37.91 18.19
N THR A 552 1.55 38.28 17.20
CA THR A 552 1.06 38.90 15.95
C THR A 552 1.70 38.23 14.74
N THR A 553 0.90 37.95 13.70
CA THR A 553 1.39 37.40 12.43
C THR A 553 2.45 38.33 11.84
N GLN A 554 3.69 37.86 11.80
CA GLN A 554 4.80 38.56 11.16
C GLN A 554 4.89 38.12 9.70
N SER A 555 4.94 39.08 8.78
CA SER A 555 5.26 38.82 7.37
C SER A 555 6.72 39.22 7.14
N TYR A 556 7.53 38.27 6.67
CA TYR A 556 8.91 38.52 6.29
C TYR A 556 8.97 38.72 4.78
N ALA A 557 9.60 39.82 4.34
CA ALA A 557 9.71 40.22 2.94
C ALA A 557 10.87 39.53 2.22
#